data_AF-A0A562T2M4-F1
#
_entry.id   AF-A0A562T2M4-F1
#
_cell.length_a   1.000
_cell.length_b   1.000
_cell.length_c   1.000
_cell.angle_alpha   90.00
_cell.angle_beta   90.00
_cell.angle_gamma   90.00
#
_symmetry.space_group_name_H-M   'P 1'
#
loop_
_entity.id
_entity.type
_entity.pdbx_description
1 polymer ?
#
loop_
_entity_poly.entity_id
_entity_poly.type
_entity_poly.pdbx_seq_one_letter_code
_entity_poly.pdbx_strand_id
1 'polypeptide(L)'
;MITPGSATQLAAPVAGLLTQLQRMLEHLTEEQYCRRIKVLSHATLGQHTRHIIECFLELDAGYASGEVNYDQRKRDHRIETSRSFAINRLGVVIAQLEKADKPLRLVIDYSHDGEAPGAVTTSYHRELVHNLEHAVHHMALLRIGVNAVSALVLPPDFGVAMSTLKYRNACVQ
;
A
#
# COMPACT_ATOMS: atom_id res chain seq x y z
N MET A 1 18.29 -7.34 20.90
CA MET A 1 17.01 -7.60 21.59
C MET A 1 16.00 -6.58 21.07
N ILE A 2 15.01 -7.03 20.31
CA ILE A 2 13.95 -6.15 19.79
C ILE A 2 12.94 -5.99 20.93
N THR A 3 12.73 -4.77 21.40
CA THR A 3 11.70 -4.47 22.40
C THR A 3 10.32 -4.71 21.78
N PRO A 4 9.40 -5.41 22.47
CA PRO A 4 8.07 -5.74 21.94
C PRO A 4 7.27 -4.55 21.38
N GLY A 5 7.59 -3.31 21.79
CA GLY A 5 6.92 -2.09 21.32
C GLY A 5 7.29 -1.61 19.91
N SER A 6 8.40 -2.05 19.31
CA SER A 6 8.83 -1.50 18.00
C SER A 6 8.00 -2.02 16.83
N ALA A 7 7.55 -3.28 16.87
CA ALA A 7 6.72 -3.87 15.83
C ALA A 7 5.34 -3.19 15.76
N THR A 8 4.72 -2.95 16.92
CA THR A 8 3.45 -2.23 17.04
C THR A 8 3.54 -0.78 16.55
N GLN A 9 4.69 -0.11 16.75
CA GLN A 9 4.88 1.27 16.30
C GLN A 9 4.91 1.43 14.77
N LEU A 10 5.30 0.38 14.02
CA LEU A 10 5.34 0.40 12.56
C LEU A 10 4.08 -0.19 11.93
N ALA A 11 3.53 -1.27 12.49
CA ALA A 11 2.34 -1.93 11.97
C ALA A 11 1.08 -1.06 12.14
N ALA A 12 0.92 -0.35 13.27
CA ALA A 12 -0.29 0.41 13.54
C ALA A 12 -0.55 1.57 12.55
N PRO A 13 0.45 2.41 12.19
CA PRO A 13 0.28 3.40 11.11
C PRO A 13 -0.12 2.78 9.77
N VAL A 14 0.48 1.65 9.39
CA VAL A 14 0.15 0.93 8.16
C VAL A 14 -1.28 0.42 8.20
N ALA A 15 -1.68 -0.24 9.29
CA ALA A 15 -3.04 -0.74 9.48
C ALA A 15 -4.08 0.40 9.42
N GLY A 16 -3.78 1.54 10.04
CA GLY A 16 -4.62 2.74 10.00
C GLY A 16 -4.80 3.26 8.57
N LEU A 17 -3.71 3.36 7.80
CA LEU A 17 -3.73 3.81 6.42
C LEU A 17 -4.51 2.85 5.50
N LEU A 18 -4.30 1.53 5.63
CA LEU A 18 -5.05 0.53 4.87
C LEU A 18 -6.53 0.47 5.26
N THR A 19 -6.85 0.77 6.52
CA THR A 19 -8.25 0.89 6.98
C THR A 19 -8.93 2.12 6.35
N GLN A 20 -8.22 3.25 6.20
CA GLN A 20 -8.74 4.40 5.46
C GLN A 20 -9.03 4.03 4.00
N LEU A 21 -8.12 3.31 3.34
CA LEU A 21 -8.31 2.80 1.98
C LEU A 21 -9.54 1.88 1.91
N GLN A 22 -9.67 0.94 2.84
CA GLN A 22 -10.84 0.05 2.91
C GLN A 22 -12.15 0.82 3.04
N ARG A 23 -12.22 1.81 3.94
CA ARG A 23 -13.40 2.67 4.13
C ARG A 23 -13.75 3.47 2.88
N MET A 24 -12.75 3.97 2.14
CA MET A 24 -13.00 4.61 0.84
C MET A 24 -13.69 3.64 -0.11
N LEU A 25 -13.17 2.42 -0.26
CA LEU A 25 -13.76 1.39 -1.12
C LEU A 25 -15.20 1.05 -0.71
N GLU A 26 -15.50 0.98 0.59
CA GLU A 26 -16.85 0.68 1.09
C GLU A 26 -17.91 1.68 0.59
N HIS A 27 -17.53 2.93 0.34
CA HIS A 27 -18.42 4.02 -0.11
C HIS A 27 -18.46 4.24 -1.63
N LEU A 28 -17.69 3.48 -2.41
CA LEU A 28 -17.69 3.56 -3.86
C LEU A 28 -18.61 2.50 -4.48
N THR A 29 -19.18 2.82 -5.65
CA THR A 29 -19.79 1.80 -6.50
C THR A 29 -18.73 1.03 -7.29
N GLU A 30 -19.09 -0.15 -7.79
CA GLU A 30 -18.20 -0.94 -8.67
C GLU A 30 -17.83 -0.15 -9.94
N GLU A 31 -18.80 0.58 -10.50
CA GLU A 31 -18.57 1.42 -11.67
C GLU A 31 -17.53 2.52 -11.38
N GLN A 32 -17.67 3.24 -10.27
CA GLN A 32 -16.72 4.28 -9.87
C GLN A 32 -15.31 3.71 -9.64
N TYR A 33 -15.23 2.51 -9.05
CA TYR A 33 -13.98 1.82 -8.78
C TYR A 33 -13.22 1.42 -10.05
N CYS A 34 -13.95 0.91 -11.05
CA CYS A 34 -13.42 0.37 -12.30
C CYS A 34 -13.32 1.41 -13.44
N ARG A 35 -13.90 2.61 -13.26
CA ARG A 35 -13.91 3.65 -14.28
C ARG A 35 -12.51 4.16 -14.59
N ARG A 36 -12.22 4.34 -15.89
CA ARG A 36 -11.01 4.99 -16.40
C ARG A 36 -11.06 6.50 -16.12
N ILE A 37 -10.02 7.05 -15.49
CA ILE A 37 -9.97 8.44 -15.02
C ILE A 37 -8.90 9.21 -15.80
N LYS A 38 -9.32 10.21 -16.60
CA LYS A 38 -8.41 10.97 -17.48
C LYS A 38 -7.27 11.66 -16.72
N VAL A 39 -7.57 12.28 -15.57
CA VAL A 39 -6.55 12.97 -14.74
C VAL A 39 -5.52 12.02 -14.13
N LEU A 40 -5.82 10.72 -14.09
CA LEU A 40 -4.89 9.67 -13.65
C LEU A 40 -4.26 8.94 -14.84
N SER A 41 -4.06 9.61 -15.97
CA SER A 41 -3.52 8.99 -17.20
C SER A 41 -4.33 7.77 -17.66
N HIS A 42 -5.65 7.84 -17.52
CA HIS A 42 -6.59 6.75 -17.79
C HIS A 42 -6.41 5.52 -16.87
N ALA A 43 -5.75 5.63 -15.72
CA ALA A 43 -5.81 4.61 -14.69
C ALA A 43 -7.20 4.57 -14.01
N THR A 44 -7.48 3.50 -13.26
CA THR A 44 -8.69 3.36 -12.43
C THR A 44 -8.33 3.44 -10.94
N LEU A 45 -9.33 3.66 -10.09
CA LEU A 45 -9.14 3.55 -8.64
C LEU A 45 -8.71 2.13 -8.25
N GLY A 46 -9.28 1.12 -8.93
CA GLY A 46 -8.91 -0.26 -8.75
C GLY A 46 -7.47 -0.58 -9.11
N GLN A 47 -6.90 0.04 -10.15
CA GLN A 47 -5.50 -0.18 -10.53
C GLN A 47 -4.52 0.33 -9.47
N HIS A 48 -4.78 1.51 -8.89
CA HIS A 48 -3.98 2.03 -7.78
C HIS A 48 -4.16 1.21 -6.50
N THR A 49 -5.39 0.81 -6.20
CA THR A 49 -5.71 -0.04 -5.05
C THR A 49 -5.02 -1.39 -5.13
N ARG A 50 -5.05 -2.04 -6.31
CA ARG A 50 -4.35 -3.29 -6.57
C ARG A 50 -2.85 -3.16 -6.35
N HIS A 51 -2.25 -2.10 -6.89
CA HIS A 51 -0.82 -1.86 -6.75
C HIS A 51 -0.38 -1.73 -5.27
N ILE A 52 -1.16 -1.02 -4.46
CA ILE A 52 -0.92 -0.95 -3.00
C ILE A 52 -1.00 -2.36 -2.38
N ILE A 53 -2.10 -3.07 -2.61
CA ILE A 53 -2.35 -4.39 -1.99
C ILE A 53 -1.25 -5.39 -2.40
N GLU A 54 -0.90 -5.46 -3.68
CA GLU A 54 0.10 -6.39 -4.19
C GLU A 54 1.50 -6.13 -3.62
N CYS A 55 1.89 -4.88 -3.32
CA CYS A 55 3.14 -4.59 -2.62
C CYS A 55 3.16 -5.22 -1.21
N PHE A 56 2.05 -5.19 -0.47
CA PHE A 56 2.00 -5.83 0.85
C PHE A 56 1.96 -7.35 0.77
N LEU A 57 1.27 -7.90 -0.23
CA LEU A 57 1.24 -9.35 -0.47
C LEU A 57 2.61 -9.89 -0.89
N GLU A 58 3.34 -9.15 -1.70
CA GLU A 58 4.71 -9.48 -2.08
C GLU A 58 5.65 -9.44 -0.87
N LEU A 59 5.48 -8.46 0.03
CA LEU A 59 6.23 -8.42 1.28
C LEU A 59 5.89 -9.60 2.20
N ASP A 60 4.62 -10.01 2.29
CA ASP A 60 4.21 -11.18 3.10
C ASP A 60 4.83 -12.47 2.55
N ALA A 61 4.79 -12.67 1.24
CA ALA A 61 5.44 -13.79 0.56
C ALA A 61 6.96 -13.76 0.75
N GLY A 62 7.57 -12.58 0.57
CA GLY A 62 9.01 -12.38 0.71
C GLY A 62 9.50 -12.52 2.15
N TYR A 63 8.64 -12.26 3.13
CA TYR A 63 8.92 -12.59 4.52
C TYR A 63 9.11 -14.10 4.69
N ALA A 64 8.36 -14.96 4.01
CA ALA A 64 8.55 -16.40 4.10
C ALA A 64 9.83 -16.87 3.38
N SER A 65 10.09 -16.36 2.18
CA SER A 65 11.23 -16.79 1.34
C SER A 65 12.58 -16.17 1.75
N GLY A 66 12.57 -14.99 2.39
CA GLY A 66 13.77 -14.18 2.62
C GLY A 66 14.09 -13.20 1.48
N GLU A 67 13.30 -13.18 0.40
CA GLU A 67 13.49 -12.32 -0.77
C GLU A 67 12.19 -11.62 -1.16
N VAL A 68 12.25 -10.31 -1.40
CA VAL A 68 11.12 -9.49 -1.87
C VAL A 68 11.45 -8.98 -3.27
N ASN A 69 10.53 -9.12 -4.22
CA ASN A 69 10.67 -8.55 -5.56
C ASN A 69 9.38 -7.86 -5.99
N TYR A 70 9.32 -6.54 -5.77
CA TYR A 70 8.14 -5.77 -6.13
C TYR A 70 7.86 -5.76 -7.63
N ASP A 71 8.86 -5.87 -8.50
CA ASP A 71 8.66 -5.87 -9.96
C ASP A 71 7.98 -7.16 -10.44
N GLN A 72 8.22 -8.28 -9.74
CA GLN A 72 7.63 -9.59 -9.98
C GLN A 72 6.38 -9.87 -9.12
N ARG A 73 5.83 -8.85 -8.45
CA ARG A 73 4.58 -8.99 -7.68
C ARG A 73 3.49 -9.64 -8.53
N LYS A 74 2.82 -10.64 -7.96
CA LYS A 74 1.75 -11.38 -8.66
C LYS A 74 0.57 -10.45 -8.97
N ARG A 75 0.29 -10.27 -10.27
CA ARG A 75 -0.81 -9.43 -10.75
C ARG A 75 -2.15 -10.18 -10.66
N ASP A 76 -3.00 -9.85 -9.69
CA ASP A 76 -4.35 -10.41 -9.56
C ASP A 76 -5.39 -9.38 -10.03
N HIS A 77 -5.85 -9.55 -11.27
CA HIS A 77 -6.77 -8.61 -11.92
C HIS A 77 -8.12 -8.48 -11.19
N ARG A 78 -8.51 -9.46 -10.37
CA ARG A 78 -9.72 -9.37 -9.56
C ARG A 78 -9.63 -8.26 -8.52
N ILE A 79 -8.43 -7.92 -8.06
CA ILE A 79 -8.24 -6.82 -7.10
C ILE A 79 -8.62 -5.49 -7.75
N GLU A 80 -8.30 -5.27 -9.03
CA GLU A 80 -8.64 -3.99 -9.70
C GLU A 80 -10.04 -3.95 -10.33
N THR A 81 -10.72 -5.09 -10.43
CA THR A 81 -12.04 -5.21 -11.09
C THR A 81 -13.18 -5.67 -10.18
N SER A 82 -12.87 -6.03 -8.93
CA SER A 82 -13.86 -6.39 -7.91
C SER A 82 -13.55 -5.66 -6.60
N ARG A 83 -14.34 -4.64 -6.30
CA ARG A 83 -14.23 -3.82 -5.08
C ARG A 83 -14.35 -4.66 -3.81
N SER A 84 -15.29 -5.61 -3.78
CA SER A 84 -15.48 -6.51 -2.63
C SER A 84 -14.29 -7.46 -2.44
N PHE A 85 -13.70 -7.96 -3.53
CA PHE A 85 -12.48 -8.77 -3.46
C PHE A 85 -11.30 -7.95 -2.95
N ALA A 86 -11.14 -6.70 -3.41
CA ALA A 86 -10.10 -5.79 -2.91
C ALA A 86 -10.25 -5.51 -1.40
N ILE A 87 -11.47 -5.24 -0.93
CA ILE A 87 -11.76 -5.07 0.51
C ILE A 87 -11.34 -6.31 1.30
N ASN A 88 -11.68 -7.52 0.81
CA ASN A 88 -11.27 -8.76 1.48
C ASN A 88 -9.74 -8.90 1.53
N ARG A 89 -9.03 -8.59 0.44
CA ARG A 89 -7.56 -8.63 0.41
C ARG A 89 -6.92 -7.61 1.34
N LEU A 90 -7.51 -6.42 1.51
CA LEU A 90 -7.06 -5.45 2.52
C LEU A 90 -7.16 -6.03 3.93
N GLY A 91 -8.27 -6.70 4.26
CA GLY A 91 -8.44 -7.37 5.55
C GLY A 91 -7.36 -8.43 5.81
N VAL A 92 -7.03 -9.24 4.79
CA VAL A 92 -5.95 -10.23 4.88
C VAL A 92 -4.60 -9.56 5.14
N VAL A 93 -4.27 -8.51 4.37
CA VAL A 93 -3.02 -7.77 4.55
C VAL A 93 -2.91 -7.20 5.96
N ILE A 94 -3.96 -6.52 6.44
CA ILE A 94 -3.99 -5.90 7.77
C ILE A 94 -3.72 -6.93 8.87
N ALA A 95 -4.32 -8.13 8.76
CA ALA A 95 -4.13 -9.21 9.74
C ALA A 95 -2.70 -9.79 9.75
N GLN A 96 -1.88 -9.52 8.73
CA GLN A 96 -0.54 -10.06 8.56
C GLN A 96 0.59 -9.05 8.82
N LEU A 97 0.27 -7.81 9.22
CA LEU A 97 1.27 -6.74 9.40
C LEU A 97 2.18 -6.93 10.63
N GLU A 98 1.72 -7.63 11.66
CA GLU A 98 2.50 -7.82 12.88
C GLU A 98 3.45 -9.01 12.74
N LYS A 99 4.68 -8.72 12.36
CA LYS A 99 5.77 -9.71 12.28
C LYS A 99 7.03 -9.16 12.94
N ALA A 100 7.88 -10.07 13.42
CA ALA A 100 9.18 -9.71 13.95
C ALA A 100 10.09 -9.16 12.83
N ASP A 101 10.96 -8.21 13.15
CA ASP A 101 11.97 -7.78 12.19
C ASP A 101 12.92 -8.93 11.87
N LYS A 102 13.33 -9.03 10.61
CA LYS A 102 14.40 -9.92 10.19
C LYS A 102 15.04 -9.44 8.89
N PRO A 103 16.31 -9.81 8.61
CA PRO A 103 16.94 -9.53 7.34
C PRO A 103 16.19 -10.18 6.16
N LEU A 104 16.10 -9.44 5.06
CA LEU A 104 15.58 -9.89 3.78
C LEU A 104 16.54 -9.40 2.67
N ARG A 105 16.35 -9.89 1.44
CA ARG A 105 16.96 -9.33 0.23
C ARG A 105 15.88 -8.72 -0.65
N LEU A 106 16.08 -7.46 -1.05
CA LEU A 106 15.27 -6.82 -2.07
C LEU A 106 15.93 -7.09 -3.42
N VAL A 107 15.24 -7.84 -4.28
CA VAL A 107 15.66 -8.15 -5.64
C VAL A 107 15.08 -7.12 -6.58
N ILE A 108 15.92 -6.59 -7.47
CA ILE A 108 15.56 -5.54 -8.42
C ILE A 108 16.10 -5.95 -9.79
N ASP A 109 15.23 -5.95 -10.79
CA ASP A 109 15.62 -6.30 -12.15
C ASP A 109 15.65 -5.08 -13.06
N TYR A 110 16.79 -4.39 -13.04
CA TYR A 110 17.13 -3.33 -14.00
C TYR A 110 18.21 -3.78 -14.98
N SER A 111 18.43 -5.09 -15.05
CA SER A 111 19.48 -5.69 -15.84
C SER A 111 19.09 -5.69 -17.32
N HIS A 112 20.08 -5.72 -18.22
CA HIS A 112 19.82 -5.99 -19.64
C HIS A 112 19.66 -7.50 -19.88
N ASP A 113 19.00 -7.87 -20.98
CA ASP A 113 18.70 -9.28 -21.30
C ASP A 113 19.92 -10.19 -21.10
N GLY A 114 19.79 -11.12 -20.14
CA GLY A 114 20.81 -12.15 -19.85
C GLY A 114 21.67 -11.91 -18.61
N GLU A 115 21.56 -10.77 -17.94
CA GLU A 115 22.23 -10.53 -16.65
C GLU A 115 21.38 -11.00 -15.45
N ALA A 116 22.06 -11.35 -14.35
CA ALA A 116 21.37 -11.71 -13.11
C ALA A 116 20.79 -10.44 -12.45
N PRO A 117 19.59 -10.50 -11.87
CA PRO A 117 18.98 -9.34 -11.23
C PRO A 117 19.84 -8.88 -10.04
N GLY A 118 19.90 -7.57 -9.86
CA GLY A 118 20.57 -6.95 -8.72
C GLY A 118 19.84 -7.26 -7.42
N ALA A 119 20.55 -7.21 -6.29
CA ALA A 119 19.93 -7.33 -4.99
C ALA A 119 20.61 -6.47 -3.94
N VAL A 120 19.81 -5.93 -3.02
CA VAL A 120 20.28 -5.14 -1.88
C VAL A 120 19.79 -5.76 -0.57
N THR A 121 20.61 -5.65 0.48
CA THR A 121 20.23 -6.10 1.82
C THR A 121 19.17 -5.17 2.41
N THR A 122 18.14 -5.76 3.02
CA THR A 122 17.05 -5.02 3.67
C THR A 122 16.55 -5.76 4.92
N SER A 123 15.49 -5.26 5.56
CA SER A 123 14.76 -5.93 6.63
C SER A 123 13.25 -5.81 6.44
N TYR A 124 12.50 -6.68 7.10
CA TYR A 124 11.03 -6.61 7.08
C TYR A 124 10.52 -5.23 7.50
N HIS A 125 11.04 -4.66 8.58
CA HIS A 125 10.61 -3.33 9.03
C HIS A 125 10.95 -2.22 8.02
N ARG A 126 12.11 -2.28 7.35
CA ARG A 126 12.45 -1.30 6.30
C ARG A 126 11.49 -1.40 5.11
N GLU A 127 11.19 -2.61 4.65
CA GLU A 127 10.22 -2.82 3.56
C GLU A 127 8.79 -2.42 3.97
N LEU A 128 8.40 -2.63 5.22
CA LEU A 128 7.10 -2.20 5.74
C LEU A 128 6.97 -0.67 5.71
N VAL A 129 8.02 0.07 6.09
CA VAL A 129 8.07 1.53 5.99
C VAL A 129 8.06 1.99 4.52
N HIS A 130 8.79 1.30 3.63
CA HIS A 130 8.74 1.58 2.20
C HIS A 130 7.33 1.44 1.64
N ASN A 131 6.65 0.33 1.95
CA ASN A 131 5.27 0.11 1.54
C ASN A 131 4.30 1.15 2.13
N LEU A 132 4.53 1.63 3.36
CA LEU A 132 3.76 2.72 3.96
C LEU A 132 3.85 4.01 3.13
N GLU A 133 5.06 4.50 2.86
CA GLU A 133 5.27 5.74 2.11
C GLU A 133 4.75 5.64 0.68
N HIS A 134 4.94 4.48 0.05
CA HIS A 134 4.42 4.21 -1.27
C HIS A 134 2.88 4.13 -1.29
N ALA A 135 2.24 3.57 -0.25
CA ALA A 135 0.79 3.61 -0.10
C ALA A 135 0.27 5.04 0.11
N VAL A 136 0.94 5.88 0.92
CA VAL A 136 0.62 7.31 1.07
C VAL A 136 0.64 8.02 -0.29
N HIS A 137 1.69 7.79 -1.09
CA HIS A 137 1.78 8.34 -2.45
C HIS A 137 0.57 7.95 -3.32
N HIS A 138 0.23 6.66 -3.37
CA HIS A 138 -0.92 6.21 -4.16
C HIS A 138 -2.26 6.67 -3.61
N MET A 139 -2.40 6.84 -2.30
CA MET A 139 -3.62 7.39 -1.71
C MET A 139 -3.80 8.87 -2.03
N ALA A 140 -2.73 9.64 -2.24
CA ALA A 140 -2.85 10.99 -2.78
C ALA A 140 -3.45 11.00 -4.21
N LEU A 141 -3.05 10.04 -5.05
CA LEU A 141 -3.64 9.85 -6.39
C LEU A 141 -5.10 9.38 -6.31
N LEU A 142 -5.41 8.45 -5.39
CA LEU A 142 -6.77 8.00 -5.15
C LEU A 142 -7.68 9.14 -4.70
N ARG A 143 -7.21 10.08 -3.87
CA ARG A 143 -7.97 11.28 -3.51
C ARG A 143 -8.35 12.11 -4.74
N ILE A 144 -7.40 12.34 -5.66
CA ILE A 144 -7.67 13.04 -6.93
C ILE A 144 -8.69 12.25 -7.76
N GLY A 145 -8.51 10.94 -7.86
CA GLY A 145 -9.40 10.05 -8.61
C GLY A 145 -10.84 10.04 -8.07
N VAL A 146 -11.02 9.89 -6.75
CA VAL A 146 -12.33 9.89 -6.10
C VAL A 146 -13.07 11.18 -6.38
N ASN A 147 -12.41 12.33 -6.22
CA ASN A 147 -13.00 13.64 -6.53
C ASN A 147 -13.42 13.79 -8.00
N ALA A 148 -12.79 13.03 -8.92
CA ALA A 148 -13.11 13.08 -10.34
C ALA A 148 -14.30 12.19 -10.74
N VAL A 149 -14.68 11.19 -9.92
CA VAL A 149 -15.71 10.19 -10.29
C VAL A 149 -16.83 10.01 -9.27
N SER A 150 -16.73 10.64 -8.10
CA SER A 150 -17.67 10.50 -6.99
C SER A 150 -17.88 11.81 -6.27
N ALA A 151 -19.04 11.95 -5.63
CA ALA A 151 -19.34 13.02 -4.68
C ALA A 151 -18.85 12.72 -3.25
N LEU A 152 -18.17 11.58 -3.05
CA LEU A 152 -17.62 11.17 -1.75
C LEU A 152 -16.63 12.21 -1.23
N VAL A 153 -16.91 12.78 -0.06
CA VAL A 153 -16.00 13.66 0.65
C VAL A 153 -15.07 12.82 1.53
N LEU A 154 -13.80 12.77 1.13
CA LEU A 154 -12.77 12.06 1.91
C LEU A 154 -12.32 12.87 3.12
N PRO A 155 -12.04 12.21 4.26
CA PRO A 155 -11.49 12.88 5.44
C PRO A 155 -10.24 13.73 5.11
N PRO A 156 -10.00 14.85 5.81
CA PRO A 156 -8.83 15.72 5.59
C PRO A 156 -7.48 15.01 5.77
N ASP A 157 -7.45 13.93 6.55
CA ASP A 157 -6.29 13.11 6.88
C ASP A 157 -6.16 11.84 6.00
N PHE A 158 -7.10 11.57 5.09
CA PHE A 158 -7.03 10.42 4.19
C PHE A 158 -5.74 10.43 3.34
N GLY A 159 -4.95 9.37 3.44
CA GLY A 159 -3.71 9.26 2.67
C GLY A 159 -2.64 10.30 3.06
N VAL A 160 -2.67 10.82 4.29
CA VAL A 160 -1.67 11.80 4.78
C VAL A 160 -0.64 11.09 5.64
N ALA A 161 0.65 11.36 5.40
CA ALA A 161 1.75 10.82 6.18
C ALA A 161 1.66 11.22 7.67
N MET A 162 2.07 10.30 8.56
CA MET A 162 2.04 10.53 10.01
C MET A 162 2.89 11.72 10.45
N SER A 163 4.03 11.96 9.79
CA SER A 163 4.89 13.13 10.05
C SER A 163 4.15 14.44 9.80
N THR A 164 3.39 14.52 8.71
CA THR A 164 2.56 15.69 8.38
C THR A 164 1.43 15.89 9.38
N LEU A 165 0.78 14.83 9.85
CA LEU A 165 -0.25 14.92 10.90
C LEU A 165 0.33 15.43 12.21
N LYS A 166 1.51 14.93 12.62
CA LYS A 166 2.21 15.41 13.81
C LYS A 166 2.57 16.89 13.70
N TYR A 167 3.10 17.32 12.55
CA TYR A 167 3.42 18.73 12.31
C TYR A 167 2.18 19.62 12.41
N ARG A 168 1.07 19.24 11.76
CA ARG A 168 -0.20 19.98 11.85
C ARG A 168 -0.70 20.12 13.29
N ASN A 169 -0.67 19.04 14.06
CA ASN A 169 -1.12 19.07 15.45
C ASN A 169 -0.22 19.93 16.36
N ALA A 170 1.09 19.97 16.09
CA ALA A 170 2.03 20.81 16.82
C ALA A 170 1.85 22.31 16.50
N CYS A 171 1.44 22.66 15.28
CA CYS A 171 1.20 24.04 14.87
C CYS A 171 -0.20 24.59 15.22
N VAL A 172 -1.07 23.78 15.84
CA VAL A 172 -2.42 24.20 16.31
C VAL A 172 -2.39 24.64 17.79
N GLN A 173 -1.22 24.60 18.44
CA GLN A 173 -0.97 25.19 19.77
C GLN A 173 -0.50 26.64 19.65
#